data_AF-A0A2G4SY18-F1
#
_entry.id   AF-A0A2G4SY18-F1
#
_cell.length_a   1.000
_cell.length_b   1.000
_cell.length_c   1.000
_cell.angle_alpha   90.00
_cell.angle_beta   90.00
_cell.angle_gamma   90.00
#
_symmetry.space_group_name_H-M   'P 1'
#
loop_
_entity.id
_entity.type
_entity.pdbx_description
1 polymer ?
#
loop_
_entity_poly.entity_id
_entity_poly.type
_entity_poly.pdbx_seq_one_letter_code
_entity_poly.pdbx_strand_id
1 'polypeptide(L)'
;MLDQDLETISKFYDSKEKEAEAKYEAIEIQVKIVKSFASKLSKTNSPGNHDSNDRGLHFGEWFGRSDSVDSALTEISNLPDSVKYTNDQHVSYNVARSRLKMAITEYYRSLELLKSFKILNETGFHKILKKFDKTAGWKASTLYFQKLNQYHWIRSRKIDDLLDGTEV
;
A
#
# COMPACT_ATOMS: atom_id res chain seq x y z
N MET A 1 -15.28 -29.71 -6.71
CA MET A 1 -14.03 -29.47 -5.96
C MET A 1 -13.32 -28.23 -6.49
N LEU A 2 -12.77 -28.23 -7.72
CA LEU A 2 -12.08 -27.05 -8.28
C LEU A 2 -12.97 -25.79 -8.38
N ASP A 3 -14.26 -25.94 -8.67
CA ASP A 3 -15.20 -24.81 -8.72
C ASP A 3 -15.36 -24.13 -7.34
N GLN A 4 -15.32 -24.93 -6.27
CA GLN A 4 -15.40 -24.43 -4.89
C GLN A 4 -14.13 -23.68 -4.51
N ASP A 5 -12.97 -24.18 -4.94
CA ASP A 5 -11.68 -23.54 -4.72
C ASP A 5 -11.63 -22.20 -5.47
N LEU A 6 -12.09 -22.15 -6.73
CA LEU A 6 -12.21 -20.91 -7.49
C LEU A 6 -13.12 -19.89 -6.82
N GLU A 7 -14.28 -20.32 -6.33
CA GLU A 7 -15.22 -19.44 -5.64
C GLU A 7 -14.61 -18.89 -4.34
N THR A 8 -13.87 -19.72 -3.61
CA THR A 8 -13.19 -19.33 -2.37
C THR A 8 -12.12 -18.27 -2.66
N ILE A 9 -11.32 -18.49 -3.70
CA ILE A 9 -10.27 -17.55 -4.13
C ILE A 9 -10.90 -16.24 -4.62
N SER A 10 -11.98 -16.31 -5.41
CA SER A 10 -12.69 -15.11 -5.90
C SER A 10 -13.21 -14.28 -4.72
N LYS A 11 -13.94 -14.89 -3.80
CA LYS A 11 -14.48 -14.19 -2.61
C LYS A 11 -13.38 -13.52 -1.79
N PHE A 12 -12.28 -14.23 -1.55
CA PHE A 12 -11.14 -13.68 -0.81
C PHE A 12 -10.53 -12.50 -1.56
N TYR A 13 -10.21 -12.66 -2.85
CA TYR A 13 -9.56 -11.62 -3.64
C TYR A 13 -10.44 -10.39 -3.77
N ASP A 14 -11.71 -10.54 -4.12
CA ASP A 14 -12.66 -9.44 -4.28
C ASP A 14 -12.84 -8.66 -2.95
N SER A 15 -12.86 -9.38 -1.82
CA SER A 15 -12.89 -8.75 -0.51
C SER A 15 -11.61 -7.98 -0.21
N LYS A 16 -10.44 -8.53 -0.55
CA LYS A 16 -9.14 -7.90 -0.27
C LYS A 16 -8.80 -6.75 -1.19
N GLU A 17 -9.25 -6.81 -2.44
CA GLU A 17 -9.14 -5.70 -3.38
C GLU A 17 -9.96 -4.50 -2.91
N LYS A 18 -11.23 -4.72 -2.50
CA LYS A 18 -12.05 -3.67 -1.89
C LYS A 18 -11.45 -3.09 -0.60
N GLU A 19 -10.89 -3.94 0.24
CA GLU A 19 -10.19 -3.51 1.46
C GLU A 19 -8.97 -2.64 1.11
N ALA A 20 -8.21 -3.01 0.07
CA ALA A 20 -7.06 -2.24 -0.39
C ALA A 20 -7.47 -0.85 -0.89
N GLU A 21 -8.53 -0.76 -1.69
CA GLU A 21 -9.09 0.51 -2.16
C GLU A 21 -9.50 1.43 -1.01
N ALA A 22 -10.26 0.90 -0.05
CA ALA A 22 -10.68 1.67 1.12
C ALA A 22 -9.48 2.16 1.96
N LYS A 23 -8.43 1.34 2.10
CA LYS A 23 -7.20 1.74 2.78
C LYS A 23 -6.44 2.83 2.03
N TYR A 24 -6.37 2.74 0.71
CA TYR A 24 -5.75 3.77 -0.11
C TYR A 24 -6.41 5.14 0.09
N GLU A 25 -7.74 5.18 0.01
CA GLU A 25 -8.52 6.41 0.24
C GLU A 25 -8.28 6.97 1.65
N ALA A 26 -8.28 6.12 2.67
CA ALA A 26 -8.03 6.52 4.04
C ALA A 26 -6.62 7.11 4.24
N ILE A 27 -5.59 6.49 3.65
CA ILE A 27 -4.20 6.98 3.70
C ILE A 27 -4.09 8.31 2.96
N GLU A 28 -4.68 8.45 1.78
CA GLU A 28 -4.71 9.69 1.00
C GLU A 28 -5.34 10.85 1.80
N ILE A 29 -6.45 10.60 2.48
CA ILE A 29 -7.09 11.59 3.36
C ILE A 29 -6.16 11.97 4.52
N GLN A 30 -5.53 11.00 5.18
CA GLN A 30 -4.59 11.26 6.28
C GLN A 30 -3.38 12.09 5.83
N VAL A 31 -2.82 11.78 4.65
CA VAL A 31 -1.73 12.56 4.03
C VAL A 31 -2.16 14.01 3.82
N LYS A 32 -3.36 14.26 3.27
CA LYS A 32 -3.89 15.61 3.05
C LYS A 32 -4.05 16.38 4.37
N ILE A 33 -4.57 15.73 5.41
CA ILE A 33 -4.72 16.33 6.75
C ILE A 33 -3.36 16.74 7.31
N VAL A 34 -2.39 15.81 7.34
CA VAL A 34 -1.04 16.07 7.88
C VAL A 34 -0.33 17.17 7.10
N LYS A 35 -0.44 17.19 5.76
CA LYS A 35 0.11 18.27 4.91
C LYS A 35 -0.52 19.63 5.25
N SER A 36 -1.86 19.69 5.35
CA SER A 36 -2.56 20.95 5.68
C SER A 36 -2.17 21.49 7.05
N PHE A 37 -1.91 20.60 8.02
CA PHE A 37 -1.45 20.97 9.36
C PHE A 37 -0.02 21.52 9.33
N ALA A 38 0.88 20.87 8.58
CA ALA A 38 2.25 21.35 8.39
C ALA A 38 2.29 22.77 7.80
N SER A 39 1.46 23.04 6.78
CA SER A 39 1.37 24.37 6.16
C SER A 39 0.79 25.44 7.09
N LYS A 40 -0.05 25.07 8.07
CA LYS A 40 -0.55 26.01 9.08
C LYS A 40 0.53 26.32 10.12
N LEU A 41 1.30 25.32 10.54
CA LEU A 41 2.41 25.48 11.48
C LEU A 41 3.52 26.38 10.93
N SER A 42 3.79 26.33 9.61
CA SER A 42 4.77 27.22 8.98
C SER A 42 4.28 28.68 8.88
N LYS A 43 2.97 28.90 8.70
CA LYS A 43 2.39 30.25 8.64
C LYS A 43 2.36 30.98 9.98
N THR A 44 2.33 30.26 11.10
CA THR A 44 2.33 30.86 12.44
C THR A 44 3.74 31.24 12.92
N ASN A 45 4.78 30.71 12.28
CA ASN A 45 6.18 30.93 12.65
C ASN A 45 6.93 31.78 11.59
N SER A 46 6.57 33.07 11.44
CA SER A 46 7.50 34.15 11.00
C SER A 46 6.87 35.54 11.00
N PRO A 47 7.51 36.55 11.64
CA PRO A 47 7.57 37.91 11.13
C PRO A 47 8.87 38.10 10.33
N GLY A 48 8.76 38.35 9.02
CA GLY A 48 9.81 39.01 8.21
C GLY A 48 10.63 38.14 7.25
N ASN A 49 10.52 38.49 5.96
CA ASN A 49 11.48 38.36 4.84
C ASN A 49 11.97 36.99 4.36
N HIS A 50 11.61 36.62 3.12
CA HIS A 50 12.46 36.60 1.91
C HIS A 50 12.07 35.48 0.92
N ASP A 51 12.19 35.80 -0.36
CA ASP A 51 12.13 35.02 -1.61
C ASP A 51 11.25 33.77 -1.70
N SER A 52 10.19 33.93 -2.49
CA SER A 52 9.50 32.86 -3.18
C SER A 52 10.37 32.26 -4.29
N ASN A 53 10.94 31.08 -4.02
CA ASN A 53 11.19 30.08 -5.05
C ASN A 53 10.27 28.88 -4.78
N ASP A 54 9.07 28.96 -5.36
CA ASP A 54 8.09 27.89 -5.38
C ASP A 54 8.62 26.74 -6.26
N ARG A 55 9.02 25.64 -5.62
CA ARG A 55 9.23 24.36 -6.30
C ARG A 55 8.30 23.35 -5.63
N GLY A 56 7.35 22.85 -6.42
CA GLY A 56 6.35 21.88 -6.00
C GLY A 56 6.97 20.67 -5.29
N LEU A 57 6.29 20.23 -4.23
CA LEU A 57 6.77 19.19 -3.31
C LEU A 57 6.81 17.81 -3.99
N HIS A 58 8.03 17.36 -4.30
CA HIS A 58 8.38 16.08 -4.89
C HIS A 58 8.20 14.93 -3.87
N PHE A 59 7.40 13.90 -4.18
CA PHE A 59 7.17 12.75 -3.29
C PHE A 59 8.48 11.98 -2.99
N GLY A 60 9.41 11.91 -3.94
CA GLY A 60 10.72 11.27 -3.77
C GLY A 60 11.68 11.97 -2.79
N GLU A 61 11.55 13.29 -2.58
CA GLU A 61 12.42 14.01 -1.62
C GLU A 61 12.01 13.79 -0.17
N TRP A 62 10.77 13.36 0.12
CA TRP A 62 10.36 12.95 1.47
C TRP A 62 11.05 11.64 1.89
N PHE A 63 11.30 10.72 0.93
CA PHE A 63 11.82 9.37 1.19
C PHE A 63 13.31 9.20 0.86
N GLY A 64 13.91 10.12 0.10
CA GLY A 64 15.30 10.03 -0.37
C GLY A 64 16.36 10.63 0.55
N ARG A 65 16.58 10.06 1.72
CA ARG A 65 17.91 9.99 2.37
C ARG A 65 18.02 8.66 3.10
N SER A 66 18.33 7.63 2.33
CA SER A 66 18.88 6.38 2.84
C SER A 66 20.38 6.59 3.01
N ASP A 67 20.80 6.93 4.22
CA ASP A 67 22.14 6.61 4.71
C ASP A 67 22.01 6.12 6.15
N SER A 68 22.21 4.81 6.32
CA SER A 68 22.34 4.09 7.58
C SER A 68 21.11 4.03 8.51
N VAL A 69 20.48 2.85 8.56
CA VAL A 69 19.42 2.48 9.52
C VAL A 69 19.85 2.68 10.98
N ASP A 70 21.16 2.70 11.27
CA ASP A 70 21.72 2.94 12.61
C ASP A 70 21.78 4.44 12.99
N SER A 71 21.86 5.36 12.02
CA SER A 71 21.79 6.81 12.29
C SER A 71 20.37 7.27 12.63
N ALA A 72 19.35 6.62 12.06
CA ALA A 72 17.96 6.93 12.36
C ALA A 72 17.57 6.61 13.82
N LEU A 73 18.19 5.60 14.44
CA LEU A 73 17.97 5.26 15.84
C LEU A 73 18.65 6.24 16.81
N THR A 74 19.74 6.89 16.40
CA THR A 74 20.49 7.87 17.20
C THR A 74 19.96 9.30 17.04
N GLU A 75 19.24 9.61 15.97
CA GLU A 75 18.49 10.87 15.84
C GLU A 75 17.16 10.88 16.61
N ILE A 76 16.60 9.72 16.95
CA ILE A 76 15.37 9.62 17.77
C ILE A 76 15.63 10.05 19.23
N SER A 77 16.87 9.91 19.73
CA SER A 77 17.23 10.25 21.12
C SER A 77 17.65 11.70 21.36
N ASN A 78 17.81 12.52 20.31
CA ASN A 78 18.31 13.90 20.41
C ASN A 78 17.31 14.96 19.91
N LEU A 79 16.02 14.82 20.25
CA LEU A 79 15.01 15.85 19.96
C LEU A 79 14.69 16.65 21.25
N PRO A 80 14.65 18.00 21.20
CA PRO A 80 14.53 18.83 22.40
C PRO A 80 13.19 18.65 23.11
N ASP A 81 13.24 18.72 24.45
CA ASP A 81 12.16 18.55 25.43
C ASP A 81 11.00 19.57 25.36
N SER A 82 10.81 20.27 24.24
CA SER A 82 9.78 21.31 24.12
C SER A 82 8.36 20.78 23.86
N VAL A 83 8.09 19.49 24.05
CA VAL A 83 6.73 18.93 23.99
C VAL A 83 6.07 19.11 25.36
N LYS A 84 5.49 20.29 25.59
CA LYS A 84 4.51 20.47 26.66
C LYS A 84 3.25 19.69 26.29
N TYR A 85 3.04 18.59 26.98
CA TYR A 85 1.75 17.91 27.07
C TYR A 85 0.68 18.91 27.49
N THR A 86 -0.37 19.04 26.67
CA THR A 86 -1.63 19.61 27.13
C THR A 86 -2.67 18.50 27.08
N ASN A 87 -3.53 18.49 28.10
CA ASN A 87 -4.20 17.35 28.67
C ASN A 87 -5.45 16.89 27.89
N ASP A 88 -5.43 16.98 26.56
CA ASP A 88 -6.56 16.63 25.71
C ASP A 88 -6.04 15.99 24.42
N GLN A 89 -6.68 14.92 23.94
CA GLN A 89 -6.13 14.00 22.94
C GLN A 89 -5.76 14.65 21.59
N HIS A 90 -4.59 15.25 21.49
CA HIS A 90 -4.03 15.74 20.24
C HIS A 90 -2.72 15.02 19.95
N VAL A 91 -2.76 14.04 19.05
CA VAL A 91 -1.55 13.39 18.53
C VAL A 91 -0.62 14.47 17.97
N SER A 92 0.64 14.49 18.41
CA SER A 92 1.60 15.47 17.92
C SER A 92 1.89 15.24 16.43
N TYR A 93 2.18 16.30 15.67
CA TYR A 93 2.45 16.22 14.23
C TYR A 93 3.51 15.17 13.88
N ASN A 94 4.57 15.07 14.68
CA ASN A 94 5.65 14.10 14.47
C ASN A 94 5.16 12.65 14.67
N VAL A 95 4.30 12.40 15.66
CA VAL A 95 3.69 11.07 15.87
C VAL A 95 2.74 10.74 14.74
N ALA A 96 1.91 11.70 14.30
CA ALA A 96 1.01 11.52 13.16
C ALA A 96 1.78 11.20 11.87
N ARG A 97 2.86 11.94 11.61
CA ARG A 97 3.76 11.71 10.46
C ARG A 97 4.42 10.34 10.51
N SER A 98 4.92 9.92 11.67
CA SER A 98 5.56 8.60 11.84
C SER A 98 4.57 7.46 11.63
N ARG A 99 3.38 7.54 12.24
CA ARG A 99 2.30 6.55 12.05
C ARG A 99 1.86 6.46 10.59
N LEU A 100 1.77 7.59 9.90
CA LEU A 100 1.40 7.62 8.50
C LEU A 100 2.48 6.95 7.62
N LYS A 101 3.77 7.17 7.92
CA LYS A 101 4.86 6.47 7.23
C LYS A 101 4.76 4.96 7.39
N MET A 102 4.53 4.47 8.63
CA MET A 102 4.33 3.04 8.89
C MET A 102 3.14 2.49 8.13
N ALA A 103 1.99 3.19 8.16
CA ALA A 103 0.77 2.77 7.47
C ALA A 103 0.97 2.63 5.95
N ILE A 104 1.71 3.55 5.33
CA ILE A 104 2.05 3.49 3.89
C ILE A 104 2.91 2.26 3.60
N THR A 105 3.96 2.01 4.40
CA THR A 105 4.84 0.85 4.21
C THR A 105 4.09 -0.47 4.37
N GLU A 106 3.23 -0.58 5.39
CA GLU A 106 2.40 -1.77 5.60
C GLU A 106 1.38 -1.95 4.47
N TYR A 107 0.81 -0.86 3.96
CA TYR A 107 -0.11 -0.89 2.82
C TYR A 107 0.56 -1.41 1.55
N TYR A 108 1.73 -0.87 1.19
CA TYR A 108 2.51 -1.36 0.04
C TYR A 108 2.82 -2.86 0.16
N ARG A 109 3.31 -3.30 1.33
CA ARG A 109 3.57 -4.73 1.59
C ARG A 109 2.29 -5.58 1.44
N SER A 110 1.14 -5.06 1.84
CA SER A 110 -0.14 -5.76 1.70
C SER A 110 -0.58 -5.94 0.24
N LEU A 111 -0.29 -4.96 -0.62
CA LEU A 111 -0.55 -5.03 -2.05
C LEU A 111 0.35 -6.09 -2.72
N GLU A 112 1.65 -6.11 -2.38
CA GLU A 112 2.58 -7.13 -2.88
C GLU A 112 2.16 -8.55 -2.51
N LEU A 113 1.66 -8.75 -1.28
CA LEU A 113 1.12 -10.03 -0.84
C LEU A 113 -0.12 -10.43 -1.65
N LEU A 114 -1.02 -9.50 -1.93
CA LEU A 114 -2.22 -9.78 -2.71
C LEU A 114 -1.90 -10.07 -4.18
N LYS A 115 -0.91 -9.39 -4.76
CA LYS A 115 -0.34 -9.69 -6.08
C LYS A 115 0.28 -11.08 -6.13
N SER A 116 1.09 -11.42 -5.13
CA SER A 116 1.70 -12.76 -5.00
C SER A 116 0.65 -13.85 -4.85
N PHE A 117 -0.41 -13.59 -4.07
CA PHE A 117 -1.55 -14.50 -3.92
C PHE A 117 -2.21 -14.79 -5.28
N LYS A 118 -2.50 -13.76 -6.09
CA LYS A 118 -3.06 -13.94 -7.44
C LYS A 118 -2.18 -14.84 -8.31
N ILE A 119 -0.89 -14.50 -8.42
CA ILE A 119 0.08 -15.22 -9.27
C ILE A 119 0.21 -16.68 -8.84
N LEU A 120 0.29 -16.94 -7.53
CA LEU A 120 0.48 -18.28 -7.00
C LEU A 120 -0.75 -19.16 -7.26
N ASN A 121 -1.96 -18.62 -7.04
CA ASN A 121 -3.20 -19.35 -7.28
C ASN A 121 -3.39 -19.65 -8.77
N GLU A 122 -3.18 -18.66 -9.64
CA GLU A 122 -3.22 -18.87 -11.08
C GLU A 122 -2.24 -19.96 -11.52
N THR A 123 -0.99 -19.90 -11.05
CA THR A 123 0.04 -20.91 -11.33
C THR A 123 -0.37 -22.29 -10.80
N GLY A 124 -0.98 -22.34 -9.61
CA GLY A 124 -1.50 -23.56 -8.99
C GLY A 124 -2.56 -24.23 -9.85
N PHE A 125 -3.55 -23.48 -10.32
CA PHE A 125 -4.56 -23.98 -11.26
C PHE A 125 -3.91 -24.47 -12.56
N HIS A 126 -2.95 -23.74 -13.10
CA HIS A 126 -2.24 -24.18 -14.29
C HIS A 126 -1.54 -25.53 -14.10
N LYS A 127 -0.90 -25.73 -12.95
CA LYS A 127 -0.18 -26.97 -12.63
C LYS A 127 -1.12 -28.14 -12.40
N ILE A 128 -2.21 -27.97 -11.64
CA ILE A 128 -3.14 -29.06 -11.35
C ILE A 128 -3.91 -29.51 -12.60
N LEU A 129 -4.31 -28.57 -13.46
CA LEU A 129 -4.98 -28.89 -14.72
C LEU A 129 -4.04 -29.62 -15.68
N LYS A 130 -2.78 -29.19 -15.81
CA LYS A 130 -1.78 -29.93 -16.59
C LYS A 130 -1.49 -31.32 -16.03
N LYS A 131 -1.54 -31.49 -14.70
CA LYS A 131 -1.40 -32.81 -14.06
C LYS A 131 -2.60 -33.69 -14.41
N PHE A 132 -3.81 -33.17 -14.29
CA PHE A 132 -5.04 -33.88 -14.66
C PHE A 132 -4.98 -34.39 -16.09
N ASP A 133 -4.63 -33.52 -17.05
CA ASP A 133 -4.53 -33.91 -18.46
C ASP A 133 -3.56 -35.07 -18.68
N LYS A 134 -2.40 -35.05 -17.99
CA LYS A 134 -1.39 -36.10 -18.08
C LYS A 134 -1.85 -37.41 -17.44
N THR A 135 -2.55 -37.36 -16.33
CA THR A 135 -2.96 -38.56 -15.57
C THR A 135 -4.23 -39.20 -16.11
N ALA A 136 -5.19 -38.39 -16.56
CA ALA A 136 -6.48 -38.85 -17.06
C ALA A 136 -6.48 -39.15 -18.57
N GLY A 137 -5.46 -38.66 -19.31
CA GLY A 137 -5.39 -38.82 -20.77
C GLY A 137 -6.42 -37.97 -21.54
N TRP A 138 -7.13 -37.07 -20.85
CA TRP A 138 -8.14 -36.20 -21.44
C TRP A 138 -7.72 -34.73 -21.33
N LYS A 139 -7.73 -34.00 -22.45
CA LYS A 139 -7.37 -32.57 -22.53
C LYS A 139 -8.51 -31.66 -22.03
N ALA A 140 -8.86 -31.76 -20.75
CA ALA A 140 -9.89 -30.93 -20.13
C ALA A 140 -9.36 -29.55 -19.70
N SER A 141 -8.05 -29.39 -19.53
CA SER A 141 -7.43 -28.14 -19.07
C SER A 141 -7.83 -26.92 -19.90
N THR A 142 -7.86 -27.02 -21.23
CA THR A 142 -8.21 -25.91 -22.12
C THR A 142 -9.59 -25.33 -21.84
N LEU A 143 -10.60 -26.20 -21.63
CA LEU A 143 -11.97 -25.77 -21.32
C LEU A 143 -12.03 -25.11 -19.95
N TYR A 144 -11.32 -25.68 -18.98
CA TYR A 144 -11.31 -25.12 -17.62
C TYR A 144 -10.55 -23.80 -17.54
N PHE A 145 -9.49 -23.61 -18.34
CA PHE A 145 -8.80 -22.31 -18.44
C PHE A 145 -9.68 -21.21 -19.00
N GLN A 146 -10.56 -21.53 -19.96
CA GLN A 146 -11.54 -20.55 -20.44
C GLN A 146 -12.45 -20.07 -19.30
N LYS A 147 -12.87 -20.99 -18.42
CA LYS A 147 -13.62 -20.65 -17.21
C LYS A 147 -12.78 -19.84 -16.21
N LEU A 148 -11.55 -20.25 -15.94
CA LEU A 148 -10.62 -19.53 -15.04
C LEU A 148 -10.46 -18.06 -15.48
N ASN A 149 -10.26 -17.82 -16.78
CA ASN A 149 -10.04 -16.50 -17.35
C ASN A 149 -11.28 -15.58 -17.29
N GLN A 150 -12.46 -16.11 -16.93
CA GLN A 150 -13.66 -15.30 -16.73
C GLN A 150 -13.70 -14.65 -15.34
N TYR A 151 -12.94 -15.16 -14.37
CA TYR A 151 -12.96 -14.64 -13.00
C TYR A 151 -12.29 -13.26 -12.91
N HIS A 152 -12.89 -12.39 -12.10
CA HIS A 152 -12.42 -11.02 -11.87
C HIS A 152 -10.98 -10.97 -11.35
N TRP A 153 -10.65 -11.81 -10.36
CA TRP A 153 -9.32 -11.84 -9.75
C TRP A 153 -8.18 -12.17 -10.72
N ILE A 154 -8.45 -12.84 -11.85
CA ILE A 154 -7.47 -13.06 -12.92
C ILE A 154 -7.30 -11.80 -13.76
N ARG A 155 -8.43 -11.18 -14.16
CA ARG A 155 -8.45 -10.07 -15.12
C ARG A 155 -8.14 -8.71 -14.52
N SER A 156 -8.38 -8.53 -13.22
CA SER A 156 -8.19 -7.25 -12.55
C SER A 156 -6.72 -6.83 -12.60
N ARG A 157 -6.49 -5.55 -12.95
CA ARG A 157 -5.19 -4.87 -12.84
C ARG A 157 -5.15 -3.87 -11.69
N LYS A 158 -6.21 -3.81 -10.89
CA LYS A 158 -6.39 -2.73 -9.90
C LYS A 158 -5.29 -2.72 -8.84
N ILE A 159 -4.81 -3.89 -8.44
CA ILE A 159 -3.67 -4.00 -7.51
C ILE A 159 -2.37 -3.50 -8.15
N ASP A 160 -2.16 -3.74 -9.45
CA ASP A 160 -1.00 -3.20 -10.15
C ASP A 160 -1.11 -1.67 -10.26
N ASP A 161 -2.29 -1.14 -10.60
CA ASP A 161 -2.54 0.30 -10.65
C ASP A 161 -2.34 0.98 -9.27
N LEU A 162 -2.75 0.31 -8.19
CA LEU A 162 -2.54 0.79 -6.81
C LEU A 162 -1.07 0.70 -6.38
N LEU A 163 -0.34 -0.33 -6.80
CA LEU A 163 1.10 -0.44 -6.57
C LEU A 163 1.83 0.69 -7.27
N ASP A 164 1.59 0.90 -8.57
CA ASP A 164 2.17 1.98 -9.37
C ASP A 164 1.85 3.37 -8.78
N GLY A 165 0.64 3.55 -8.22
CA GLY A 165 0.26 4.77 -7.51
C GLY A 165 0.93 4.96 -6.15
N THR A 166 1.56 3.92 -5.60
CA THR A 166 2.32 3.95 -4.33
C THR A 166 3.84 3.85 -4.49
N GLU A 167 4.32 3.28 -5.60
CA GLU A 167 5.74 3.19 -5.96
C GLU A 167 6.26 4.59 -6.32
N VAL A 168 7.25 5.05 -5.56
CA VAL A 168 8.06 6.24 -5.88
C VAL A 168 9.52 5.97 -5.60
#